data_AF-A0A4P9X5N7-F1
#
_entry.id   AF-A0A4P9X5N7-F1
#
_cell.length_a   1.000
_cell.length_b   1.000
_cell.length_c   1.000
_cell.angle_alpha   90.00
_cell.angle_beta   90.00
_cell.angle_gamma   90.00
#
_symmetry.space_group_name_H-M   'P 1'
#
loop_
_entity.id
_entity.type
_entity.pdbx_description
1 polymer ?
#
loop_
_entity_poly.entity_id
_entity_poly.type
_entity_poly.pdbx_seq_one_letter_code
_entity_poly.pdbx_strand_id
1 'polypeptide(L)'
;ELAAWAISRYEATLVEESKVRRAAAKHRRDAQIHAALYFLDPLLTYSCRGLTPLDRVALPILARRTNVVLVLGKSDLLSTRQAGRLRRWIADEIAEENGMRLYGFAGDAEETARIDRLLEELRMMSPFTVGSRAGSAAGGRRAATAFRTFPWGRADAHNPAHADVGALLHTLLASHRDRLRDITRDVFYEAWRTDKL
;
A
#
# COMPACT_ATOMS: atom_id res chain seq x y z
N GLU A 1 11.75 -14.36 -2.69
CA GLU A 1 12.70 -13.29 -3.07
C GLU A 1 12.36 -11.93 -2.44
N LEU A 2 11.15 -11.36 -2.65
CA LEU A 2 10.77 -10.06 -2.05
C LEU A 2 10.88 -10.00 -0.52
N ALA A 3 10.41 -11.04 0.17
CA ALA A 3 10.54 -11.12 1.63
C ALA A 3 12.01 -11.15 2.09
N ALA A 4 12.88 -11.84 1.35
CA ALA A 4 14.32 -11.88 1.64
C ALA A 4 14.97 -10.51 1.40
N TRP A 5 14.55 -9.79 0.37
CA TRP A 5 15.01 -8.42 0.12
C TRP A 5 14.60 -7.45 1.24
N ALA A 6 13.36 -7.55 1.73
CA ALA A 6 12.91 -6.77 2.88
C ALA A 6 13.74 -7.06 4.14
N ILE A 7 14.04 -8.33 4.40
CA ILE A 7 14.89 -8.75 5.51
C ILE A 7 16.32 -8.19 5.35
N SER A 8 16.90 -8.22 4.16
CA SER A 8 18.23 -7.65 3.89
C SER A 8 18.32 -6.16 4.26
N ARG A 9 17.22 -5.40 4.15
CA ARG A 9 17.16 -4.01 4.61
C ARG A 9 17.17 -3.88 6.13
N TYR A 10 16.51 -4.79 6.85
CA TYR A 10 16.60 -4.87 8.30
C TYR A 10 18.01 -5.25 8.75
N GLU A 11 18.69 -6.16 8.05
CA GLU A 11 20.08 -6.53 8.32
C GLU A 11 21.05 -5.36 8.16
N ALA A 12 20.92 -4.61 7.06
CA ALA A 12 21.72 -3.41 6.85
C ALA A 12 21.53 -2.39 7.99
N THR A 13 20.29 -2.24 8.48
CA THR A 13 19.99 -1.34 9.60
C THR A 13 20.63 -1.83 10.90
N LEU A 14 20.52 -3.13 11.20
CA LEU A 14 21.11 -3.74 12.39
C LEU A 14 22.65 -3.63 12.40
N VAL A 15 23.29 -3.82 11.24
CA VAL A 15 24.74 -3.64 11.08
C VAL A 15 25.17 -2.21 11.35
N GLU A 16 24.38 -1.21 10.94
CA GLU A 16 24.67 0.19 11.28
C GLU A 16 24.44 0.49 12.77
N GLU A 17 23.43 -0.12 13.40
CA GLU A 17 23.14 0.06 14.83
C GLU A 17 24.19 -0.57 15.75
N SER A 18 24.80 -1.67 15.31
CA SER A 18 25.84 -2.41 16.07
C SER A 18 27.22 -1.76 16.02
N LYS A 19 27.46 -0.78 15.14
CA LYS A 19 28.74 -0.06 15.06
C LYS A 19 29.02 0.73 16.35
N VAL A 20 30.26 0.62 16.85
CA VAL A 20 30.75 1.37 18.02
C VAL A 20 30.76 2.87 17.76
N ARG A 21 31.23 3.30 16.58
CA ARG A 21 31.14 4.68 16.11
C ARG A 21 29.93 4.83 15.19
N ARG A 22 28.79 5.16 15.79
CA ARG A 22 27.54 5.38 15.05
C ARG A 22 27.63 6.70 14.29
N ALA A 23 27.15 6.71 13.04
CA ALA A 23 26.89 7.97 12.36
C ALA A 23 25.87 8.78 13.18
N ALA A 24 26.10 10.10 13.30
CA ALA A 24 25.17 11.00 13.97
C ALA A 24 23.75 10.81 13.38
N ALA A 25 22.71 10.96 14.20
CA ALA A 25 21.32 10.71 13.79
C ALA A 25 20.93 11.43 12.48
N LYS A 26 21.51 12.60 12.22
CA LYS A 26 21.32 13.41 10.99
C LYS A 26 21.86 12.75 9.70
N HIS A 27 22.80 11.80 9.80
CA HIS A 27 23.42 11.12 8.66
C HIS A 27 22.97 9.65 8.51
N ARG A 28 22.09 9.18 9.40
CA ARG A 28 21.55 7.82 9.30
C ARG A 28 20.55 7.76 8.16
N ARG A 29 20.87 7.01 7.11
CA ARG A 29 19.94 6.74 6.02
C ARG A 29 19.02 5.61 6.46
N ASP A 30 17.73 5.89 6.53
CA ASP A 30 16.72 4.85 6.71
C ASP A 30 16.58 4.09 5.39
N ALA A 31 16.89 2.79 5.43
CA ALA A 31 16.78 1.90 4.28
C ALA A 31 15.58 0.94 4.40
N GLN A 32 14.79 1.05 5.47
CA GLN A 32 13.66 0.17 5.74
C GLN A 32 12.50 0.44 4.77
N ILE A 33 11.71 -0.60 4.53
CA ILE A 33 10.53 -0.50 3.65
C ILE A 33 9.33 -0.14 4.53
N HIS A 34 8.89 1.11 4.46
CA HIS A 34 7.77 1.58 5.28
C HIS A 34 6.40 1.18 4.73
N ALA A 35 6.28 0.99 3.41
CA ALA A 35 5.05 0.58 2.76
C ALA A 35 5.34 -0.26 1.51
N ALA A 36 4.57 -1.33 1.31
CA ALA A 36 4.57 -2.17 0.13
C ALA A 36 3.23 -2.02 -0.59
N LEU A 37 3.26 -1.52 -1.84
CA LEU A 37 2.07 -1.42 -2.67
C LEU A 37 1.84 -2.75 -3.39
N TYR A 38 0.75 -3.43 -3.07
CA TYR A 38 0.39 -4.70 -3.68
C TYR A 38 -0.64 -4.48 -4.77
N PHE A 39 -0.23 -4.71 -6.02
CA PHE A 39 -1.10 -4.54 -7.18
C PHE A 39 -1.89 -5.81 -7.47
N LEU A 40 -3.20 -5.72 -7.27
CA LEU A 40 -4.16 -6.73 -7.65
C LEU A 40 -4.55 -6.55 -9.12
N ASP A 41 -4.68 -7.67 -9.84
CA ASP A 41 -5.23 -7.66 -11.19
C ASP A 41 -6.77 -7.56 -11.11
N PRO A 42 -7.39 -6.50 -11.64
CA PRO A 42 -8.83 -6.26 -11.52
C PRO A 42 -9.66 -7.32 -12.26
N LEU A 43 -9.16 -7.91 -13.34
CA LEU A 43 -9.91 -8.91 -14.12
C LEU A 43 -9.88 -10.27 -13.43
N LEU A 44 -8.71 -10.69 -12.94
CA LEU A 44 -8.58 -11.95 -12.22
C LEU A 44 -9.37 -11.92 -10.91
N THR A 45 -9.20 -10.87 -10.11
CA THR A 45 -9.91 -10.72 -8.84
C THR A 45 -11.42 -10.60 -9.01
N TYR A 46 -11.90 -9.90 -10.05
CA TYR A 46 -13.32 -9.85 -10.37
C TYR A 46 -13.88 -11.23 -10.77
N SER A 47 -13.10 -12.03 -11.51
CA SER A 47 -13.51 -13.39 -11.91
C SER A 47 -13.54 -14.36 -10.73
N CYS A 48 -12.59 -14.21 -9.80
CA CYS A 48 -12.55 -14.98 -8.55
C CYS A 48 -13.55 -14.50 -7.50
N ARG A 49 -14.23 -13.36 -7.73
CA ARG A 49 -15.08 -12.68 -6.75
C ARG A 49 -14.36 -12.39 -5.42
N GLY A 50 -13.10 -11.98 -5.50
CA GLY A 50 -12.23 -11.85 -4.34
C GLY A 50 -10.75 -11.87 -4.71
N LEU A 51 -9.89 -12.14 -3.73
CA LEU A 51 -8.46 -12.35 -3.91
C LEU A 51 -8.20 -13.62 -4.72
N THR A 52 -7.16 -13.60 -5.55
CA THR A 52 -6.76 -14.83 -6.26
C THR A 52 -6.15 -15.82 -5.27
N PRO A 53 -6.15 -17.14 -5.57
CA PRO A 53 -5.53 -18.13 -4.69
C PRO A 53 -4.05 -17.84 -4.39
N LEU A 54 -3.35 -17.22 -5.33
CA LEU A 54 -1.97 -16.77 -5.13
C LEU A 54 -1.90 -15.60 -4.14
N ASP A 55 -2.77 -14.60 -4.29
CA ASP A 55 -2.81 -13.43 -3.41
C ASP A 55 -3.14 -13.84 -1.97
N ARG A 56 -4.02 -14.83 -1.79
CA ARG A 56 -4.35 -15.39 -0.46
C ARG A 56 -3.14 -15.94 0.29
N VAL A 57 -2.19 -16.54 -0.43
CA VAL A 57 -0.95 -17.05 0.18
C VAL A 57 0.11 -15.95 0.29
N ALA A 58 0.20 -15.07 -0.69
CA ALA A 58 1.26 -14.06 -0.77
C ALA A 58 1.05 -12.91 0.23
N LEU A 59 -0.19 -12.43 0.38
CA LEU A 59 -0.52 -11.27 1.22
C LEU A 59 -0.18 -11.50 2.70
N PRO A 60 -0.55 -12.62 3.35
CA PRO A 60 -0.16 -12.88 4.74
C PRO A 60 1.36 -12.91 4.94
N ILE A 61 2.12 -13.45 3.97
CA ILE A 61 3.58 -13.54 4.06
C ILE A 61 4.20 -12.13 4.04
N LEU A 62 3.68 -11.23 3.19
CA LEU A 62 4.16 -9.85 3.08
C LEU A 62 3.68 -8.98 4.26
N ALA A 63 2.43 -9.16 4.68
CA ALA A 63 1.81 -8.43 5.79
C ALA A 63 2.53 -8.67 7.13
N ARG A 64 3.17 -9.83 7.32
CA ARG A 64 3.99 -10.12 8.50
C ARG A 64 5.31 -9.33 8.57
N ARG A 65 5.76 -8.75 7.45
CA ARG A 65 7.10 -8.16 7.34
C ARG A 65 7.08 -6.67 7.00
N THR A 66 6.02 -6.18 6.39
CA THR A 66 5.90 -4.78 5.92
C THR A 66 4.44 -4.33 5.95
N ASN A 67 4.20 -3.02 6.02
CA ASN A 67 2.86 -2.47 5.84
C ASN A 67 2.41 -2.65 4.39
N VAL A 68 1.44 -3.53 4.14
CA VAL A 68 0.92 -3.77 2.79
C VAL A 68 -0.31 -2.88 2.54
N VAL A 69 -0.27 -2.12 1.45
CA VAL A 69 -1.39 -1.30 0.95
C VAL A 69 -1.87 -1.90 -0.36
N LEU A 70 -3.15 -2.26 -0.41
CA LEU A 70 -3.74 -2.88 -1.60
C LEU A 70 -4.11 -1.83 -2.65
N VAL A 71 -3.77 -2.14 -3.90
CA VAL A 71 -4.04 -1.30 -5.06
C VAL A 71 -4.65 -2.15 -6.17
N LEU A 72 -5.82 -1.77 -6.67
CA LEU A 72 -6.37 -2.30 -7.91
C LEU A 72 -5.66 -1.64 -9.09
N GLY A 73 -4.81 -2.41 -9.78
CA GLY A 73 -4.16 -1.95 -11.01
C GLY A 73 -5.15 -1.84 -12.16
N LYS A 74 -4.82 -1.07 -13.21
CA LYS A 74 -5.62 -0.94 -14.45
C LYS A 74 -7.13 -0.84 -14.19
N SER A 75 -7.51 -0.02 -13.23
CA SER A 75 -8.90 0.11 -12.77
C SER A 75 -9.85 0.62 -13.85
N ASP A 76 -9.32 1.21 -14.92
CA ASP A 76 -10.03 1.61 -16.13
C ASP A 76 -10.64 0.43 -16.92
N LEU A 77 -10.29 -0.81 -16.57
CA LEU A 77 -10.93 -2.02 -17.09
C LEU A 77 -12.27 -2.34 -16.42
N LEU A 78 -12.54 -1.77 -15.24
CA LEU A 78 -13.76 -2.01 -14.48
C LEU A 78 -14.68 -0.80 -14.55
N SER A 79 -15.99 -1.04 -14.65
CA SER A 79 -16.97 0.01 -14.37
C SER A 79 -16.96 0.38 -12.89
N THR A 80 -17.40 1.60 -12.56
CA THR A 80 -17.55 2.07 -11.17
C THR A 80 -18.38 1.11 -10.32
N ARG A 81 -19.44 0.51 -10.91
CA ARG A 81 -20.28 -0.49 -10.25
C ARG A 81 -19.55 -1.80 -9.98
N GLN A 82 -18.69 -2.24 -10.90
CA GLN A 82 -17.88 -3.46 -10.71
C GLN A 82 -16.78 -3.23 -9.68
N ALA A 83 -16.08 -2.09 -9.75
CA ALA A 83 -15.09 -1.72 -8.76
C ALA A 83 -15.70 -1.67 -7.35
N GLY A 84 -16.87 -1.06 -7.17
CA GLY A 84 -17.56 -1.02 -5.87
C GLY A 84 -18.04 -2.38 -5.34
N ARG A 85 -18.29 -3.37 -6.21
CA ARG A 85 -18.52 -4.76 -5.77
C ARG A 85 -17.22 -5.43 -5.37
N LEU A 86 -16.18 -5.27 -6.17
CA LEU A 86 -14.87 -5.87 -5.94
C LEU A 86 -14.24 -5.38 -4.64
N ARG A 87 -14.34 -4.09 -4.33
CA ARG A 87 -13.85 -3.54 -3.05
C ARG A 87 -14.52 -4.21 -1.85
N ARG A 88 -15.85 -4.41 -1.92
CA ARG A 88 -16.59 -5.10 -0.85
C ARG A 88 -16.17 -6.55 -0.71
N TRP A 89 -16.11 -7.31 -1.81
CA TRP A 89 -15.65 -8.71 -1.76
C TRP A 89 -14.26 -8.85 -1.17
N ILE A 90 -13.32 -7.99 -1.57
CA ILE A 90 -11.95 -7.99 -1.02
C ILE A 90 -11.96 -7.60 0.47
N ALA A 91 -12.74 -6.60 0.86
CA ALA A 91 -12.83 -6.18 2.26
C ALA A 91 -13.44 -7.26 3.16
N ASP A 92 -14.52 -7.91 2.71
CA ASP A 92 -15.17 -9.02 3.41
C ASP A 92 -14.19 -10.20 3.59
N GLU A 93 -13.48 -10.56 2.52
CA GLU A 93 -12.49 -11.65 2.55
C GLU A 93 -11.30 -11.37 3.47
N ILE A 94 -10.78 -10.14 3.47
CA ILE A 94 -9.71 -9.71 4.39
C ILE A 94 -10.20 -9.73 5.84
N ALA A 95 -11.45 -9.35 6.08
CA ALA A 95 -12.03 -9.34 7.42
C ALA A 95 -12.27 -10.76 7.96
N GLU A 96 -12.60 -11.72 7.09
CA GLU A 96 -12.77 -13.13 7.45
C GLU A 96 -11.42 -13.84 7.69
N GLU A 97 -10.38 -13.47 6.94
CA GLU A 97 -9.08 -14.13 7.02
C GLU A 97 -8.17 -13.51 8.10
N ASN A 98 -8.24 -14.07 9.33
CA ASN A 98 -7.44 -13.65 10.50
C ASN A 98 -5.91 -13.59 10.27
N GLY A 99 -5.39 -14.17 9.17
CA GLY A 99 -3.99 -14.12 8.78
C GLY A 99 -3.56 -12.84 8.06
N MET A 100 -4.49 -12.03 7.55
CA MET A 100 -4.23 -10.85 6.71
C MET A 100 -4.27 -9.55 7.50
N ARG A 101 -3.23 -9.31 8.31
CA ARG A 101 -3.03 -8.01 8.99
C ARG A 101 -2.51 -6.95 8.03
N LEU A 102 -3.39 -6.48 7.15
CA LEU A 102 -3.10 -5.42 6.20
C LEU A 102 -3.16 -4.05 6.87
N TYR A 103 -2.43 -3.09 6.32
CA TYR A 103 -2.46 -1.72 6.81
C TYR A 103 -3.86 -1.14 6.66
N GLY A 104 -4.41 -0.58 7.74
CA GLY A 104 -5.80 -0.13 7.76
C GLY A 104 -6.79 -1.17 8.27
N PHE A 105 -6.52 -2.49 8.17
CA PHE A 105 -7.46 -3.54 8.59
C PHE A 105 -7.11 -4.18 9.93
N ALA A 106 -5.84 -4.16 10.34
CA ALA A 106 -5.46 -4.49 11.70
C ALA A 106 -5.86 -3.34 12.64
N GLY A 107 -6.83 -3.57 13.53
CA GLY A 107 -7.14 -2.66 14.63
C GLY A 107 -6.36 -3.08 15.86
N ASP A 108 -5.40 -2.27 16.28
CA ASP A 108 -4.74 -2.45 17.57
C ASP A 108 -5.51 -1.68 18.65
N ALA A 109 -5.81 -2.32 19.78
CA ALA A 109 -6.68 -1.76 20.83
C ALA A 109 -6.11 -0.49 21.52
N GLU A 110 -4.86 -0.12 21.24
CA GLU A 110 -4.16 1.02 21.83
C GLU A 110 -4.21 2.30 20.97
N GLU A 111 -4.92 2.27 19.84
CA GLU A 111 -5.02 3.43 18.95
C GLU A 111 -5.92 4.54 19.51
N THR A 112 -5.50 5.80 19.35
CA THR A 112 -6.33 6.94 19.78
C THR A 112 -7.52 7.15 18.84
N ALA A 113 -8.63 7.72 19.33
CA ALA A 113 -9.82 8.00 18.53
C ALA A 113 -9.59 8.84 17.24
N ARG A 114 -8.47 9.59 17.16
CA ARG A 114 -8.07 10.30 15.92
C ARG A 114 -7.52 9.34 14.88
N ILE A 115 -6.74 8.37 15.31
CA ILE A 115 -6.15 7.33 14.46
C ILE A 115 -7.25 6.42 13.92
N ASP A 116 -8.19 6.00 14.76
CA ASP A 116 -9.30 5.15 14.36
C ASP A 116 -10.11 5.76 13.21
N ARG A 117 -10.37 7.07 13.26
CA ARG A 117 -11.06 7.80 12.17
C ARG A 117 -10.27 7.77 10.87
N LEU A 118 -8.96 7.99 10.92
CA LEU A 118 -8.10 7.96 9.74
C LEU A 118 -8.03 6.57 9.13
N LEU A 119 -7.98 5.52 9.96
CA LEU A 119 -7.97 4.13 9.50
C LEU A 119 -9.32 3.73 8.91
N GLU A 120 -10.43 4.20 9.49
CA GLU A 120 -11.77 3.96 8.94
C GLU A 120 -11.94 4.62 7.56
N GLU A 121 -11.44 5.85 7.40
CA GLU A 121 -11.38 6.52 6.09
C GLU A 121 -10.57 5.70 5.07
N LEU A 122 -9.45 5.10 5.49
CA LEU A 122 -8.66 4.22 4.62
C LEU A 122 -9.37 2.92 4.27
N ARG A 123 -10.05 2.27 5.23
CA ARG A 123 -10.81 1.03 4.99
C ARG A 123 -11.87 1.24 3.93
N MET A 124 -12.58 2.37 3.98
CA MET A 124 -13.63 2.70 3.02
C MET A 124 -13.09 2.94 1.60
N MET A 125 -11.85 3.40 1.47
CA MET A 125 -11.21 3.65 0.18
C MET A 125 -10.38 2.47 -0.34
N SER A 126 -10.02 1.52 0.53
CA SER A 126 -9.21 0.35 0.18
C SER A 126 -10.04 -0.74 -0.49
N PRO A 127 -9.48 -1.47 -1.48
CA PRO A 127 -8.22 -1.21 -2.17
C PRO A 127 -8.29 0.02 -3.09
N PHE A 128 -7.23 0.82 -3.15
CA PHE A 128 -7.17 2.03 -3.98
C PHE A 128 -7.18 1.69 -5.47
N THR A 129 -7.92 2.43 -6.30
CA THR A 129 -7.87 2.23 -7.76
C THR A 129 -6.81 3.09 -8.41
N VAL A 130 -5.97 2.47 -9.24
CA VAL A 130 -4.97 3.16 -10.05
C VAL A 130 -5.18 2.86 -11.53
N GLY A 131 -5.22 3.92 -12.33
CA GLY A 131 -4.96 3.97 -13.77
C GLY A 131 -4.14 5.25 -13.99
N SER A 132 -3.28 5.48 -14.99
CA SER A 132 -2.99 4.88 -16.29
C SER A 132 -1.62 5.41 -16.81
N ARG A 133 -1.09 4.89 -17.93
CA ARG A 133 -0.38 5.68 -18.98
C ARG A 133 -0.64 5.03 -20.36
N ALA A 134 -0.87 5.75 -21.46
CA ALA A 134 0.14 6.48 -22.22
C ALA A 134 -0.40 7.73 -22.94
N GLY A 135 0.22 8.87 -22.62
CA GLY A 135 0.00 10.19 -23.22
C GLY A 135 0.39 11.26 -22.21
N SER A 136 1.52 11.93 -22.42
CA SER A 136 1.80 13.22 -21.79
C SER A 136 1.41 14.28 -22.80
N ALA A 137 0.47 15.17 -22.47
CA ALA A 137 0.27 16.34 -23.30
C ALA A 137 1.54 17.22 -23.18
N ALA A 138 2.34 17.25 -24.24
CA ALA A 138 3.40 18.25 -24.38
C ALA A 138 2.74 19.61 -24.60
N GLY A 139 2.55 20.35 -23.50
CA GLY A 139 1.88 21.65 -23.53
C GLY A 139 2.07 22.45 -22.25
N GLY A 140 3.28 23.02 -22.08
CA GLY A 140 3.53 24.19 -21.24
C GLY A 140 3.47 24.02 -19.72
N ARG A 141 4.64 23.85 -19.09
CA ARG A 141 5.06 24.20 -17.70
C ARG A 141 4.11 23.97 -16.50
N ARG A 142 2.94 23.37 -16.65
CA ARG A 142 2.00 22.99 -15.59
C ARG A 142 1.65 21.52 -15.75
N ALA A 143 2.01 20.73 -14.74
CA ALA A 143 1.64 19.33 -14.49
C ALA A 143 1.44 18.47 -15.74
N ALA A 144 2.42 17.62 -16.06
CA ALA A 144 2.25 16.50 -16.99
C ALA A 144 1.10 15.61 -16.48
N THR A 145 -0.12 15.88 -16.95
CA THR A 145 -1.33 15.16 -16.55
C THR A 145 -1.23 13.75 -17.13
N ALA A 146 -1.16 12.75 -16.27
CA ALA A 146 -1.19 11.36 -16.69
C ALA A 146 -2.62 10.98 -17.07
N PHE A 147 -2.92 10.95 -18.37
CA PHE A 147 -4.22 10.50 -18.87
C PHE A 147 -4.09 9.36 -19.89
N ARG A 148 -5.09 8.49 -19.93
CA ARG A 148 -5.32 7.53 -21.02
C ARG A 148 -6.35 8.09 -21.98
N THR A 149 -6.08 8.02 -23.28
CA THR A 149 -7.09 8.29 -24.30
C THR A 149 -7.60 6.97 -24.87
N PHE A 150 -8.91 6.82 -24.90
CA PHE A 150 -9.65 5.74 -25.54
C PHE A 150 -10.48 6.31 -26.70
N PRO A 151 -10.93 5.49 -27.65
CA PRO A 151 -11.84 5.93 -28.71
C PRO A 151 -13.14 6.56 -28.18
N TRP A 152 -13.59 6.15 -26.98
CA TRP A 152 -14.82 6.61 -26.33
C TRP A 152 -14.61 7.70 -25.27
N GLY A 153 -13.38 8.16 -25.02
CA GLY A 153 -13.15 9.21 -24.03
C GLY A 153 -11.75 9.22 -23.41
N ARG A 154 -11.57 10.03 -22.37
CA ARG A 154 -10.29 10.21 -21.68
C ARG A 154 -10.43 9.87 -20.20
N ALA A 155 -9.54 9.01 -19.70
CA ALA A 155 -9.41 8.69 -18.29
C ALA A 155 -8.21 9.45 -17.70
N ASP A 156 -8.48 10.43 -16.85
CA ASP A 156 -7.47 11.18 -16.10
C ASP A 156 -7.16 10.49 -14.77
N ALA A 157 -5.89 10.19 -14.51
CA ALA A 157 -5.42 9.57 -13.27
C ALA A 157 -5.57 10.47 -12.04
N HIS A 158 -5.59 11.79 -12.23
CA HIS A 158 -5.68 12.76 -11.13
C HIS A 158 -7.12 13.15 -10.79
N ASN A 159 -8.10 12.70 -11.58
CA ASN A 159 -9.51 12.95 -11.30
C ASN A 159 -10.04 11.89 -10.32
N PRO A 160 -10.54 12.28 -9.13
CA PRO A 160 -11.08 11.34 -8.13
C PRO A 160 -12.33 10.58 -8.62
N ALA A 161 -13.02 11.07 -9.65
CA ALA A 161 -14.11 10.33 -10.27
C ALA A 161 -13.63 9.13 -11.11
N HIS A 162 -12.36 9.10 -11.52
CA HIS A 162 -11.78 8.08 -12.38
C HIS A 162 -10.80 7.16 -11.66
N ALA A 163 -9.97 7.70 -10.77
CA ALA A 163 -8.97 6.91 -10.03
C ALA A 163 -8.64 7.54 -8.67
N ASP A 164 -8.25 6.71 -7.73
CA ASP A 164 -7.94 7.10 -6.34
C ASP A 164 -6.45 7.46 -6.17
N VAL A 165 -5.72 7.78 -7.24
CA VAL A 165 -4.27 8.06 -7.19
C VAL A 165 -3.96 9.22 -6.24
N GLY A 166 -4.77 10.28 -6.28
CA GLY A 166 -4.60 11.43 -5.38
C GLY A 166 -4.76 11.04 -3.91
N ALA A 167 -5.77 10.23 -3.59
CA ALA A 167 -6.02 9.73 -2.24
C ALA A 167 -4.90 8.78 -1.78
N LEU A 168 -4.42 7.90 -2.66
CA LEU A 168 -3.28 7.01 -2.39
C LEU A 168 -2.01 7.81 -2.05
N LEU A 169 -1.67 8.81 -2.87
CA LEU A 169 -0.49 9.65 -2.65
C LEU A 169 -0.61 10.48 -1.37
N HIS A 170 -1.77 11.08 -1.12
CA HIS A 170 -2.03 11.82 0.12
C HIS A 170 -1.87 10.92 1.35
N THR A 171 -2.40 9.69 1.28
CA THR A 171 -2.26 8.68 2.33
C THR A 171 -0.80 8.36 2.60
N LEU A 172 -0.04 7.96 1.58
CA LEU A 172 1.33 7.49 1.74
C LEU A 172 2.33 8.60 2.11
N LEU A 173 2.17 9.80 1.55
CA LEU A 173 3.18 10.86 1.62
C LEU A 173 2.86 11.96 2.64
N ALA A 174 1.59 12.11 3.03
CA ALA A 174 1.16 13.16 3.95
C ALA A 174 0.55 12.59 5.23
N SER A 175 -0.64 11.97 5.16
CA SER A 175 -1.40 11.65 6.37
C SER A 175 -0.84 10.47 7.17
N HIS A 176 -0.44 9.39 6.50
CA HIS A 176 -0.03 8.14 7.14
C HIS A 176 1.48 7.87 7.08
N ARG A 177 2.27 8.78 6.46
CA ARG A 177 3.71 8.62 6.26
C ARG A 177 4.45 8.29 7.56
N ASP A 178 4.27 9.11 8.58
CA ASP A 178 5.01 8.98 9.84
C ASP A 178 4.55 7.72 10.58
N ARG A 179 3.24 7.42 10.57
CA ARG A 179 2.68 6.18 11.13
C ARG A 179 3.24 4.92 10.49
N LEU A 180 3.32 4.88 9.15
CA LEU A 180 3.90 3.76 8.42
C LEU A 180 5.35 3.52 8.85
N ARG A 181 6.13 4.59 9.01
CA ARG A 181 7.51 4.50 9.50
C ARG A 181 7.57 3.96 10.93
N ASP A 182 6.74 4.48 11.82
CA ASP A 182 6.74 4.11 13.24
C ASP A 182 6.36 2.63 13.39
N ILE A 183 5.32 2.14 12.70
CA ILE A 183 4.95 0.71 12.70
C ILE A 183 6.08 -0.16 12.14
N THR A 184 6.75 0.27 11.06
CA THR A 184 7.87 -0.48 10.51
C THR A 184 9.00 -0.65 11.50
N ARG A 185 9.31 0.40 12.25
CA ARG A 185 10.37 0.36 13.23
C ARG A 185 9.97 -0.43 14.47
N ASP A 186 8.84 -0.09 15.07
CA ASP A 186 8.48 -0.55 16.41
C ASP A 186 7.84 -1.95 16.39
N VAL A 187 7.21 -2.33 15.27
CA VAL A 187 6.57 -3.64 15.12
C VAL A 187 7.42 -4.56 14.26
N PHE A 188 7.63 -4.24 12.98
CA PHE A 188 8.26 -5.19 12.06
C PHE A 188 9.76 -5.38 12.30
N TYR A 189 10.50 -4.28 12.46
CA TYR A 189 11.93 -4.33 12.69
C TYR A 189 12.26 -4.90 14.07
N GLU A 190 11.61 -4.44 15.14
CA GLU A 190 11.85 -4.99 16.49
C GLU A 190 11.43 -6.46 16.62
N ALA A 191 10.32 -6.89 16.01
CA ALA A 191 9.95 -8.31 16.00
C ALA A 191 11.01 -9.16 15.27
N TRP A 192 11.49 -8.69 14.11
CA TRP A 192 12.56 -9.37 13.38
C TRP A 192 13.89 -9.37 14.15
N ARG A 193 14.22 -8.26 14.80
CA ARG A 193 15.44 -8.11 15.61
C ARG A 193 15.42 -9.05 16.81
N THR A 194 14.28 -9.19 17.47
CA THR A 194 14.08 -10.11 18.61
C THR A 194 14.17 -11.57 18.16
N ASP A 195 13.64 -11.92 16.99
CA ASP A 195 13.73 -13.27 16.43
C ASP A 195 15.17 -13.65 16.01
N LYS A 196 16.01 -12.66 15.71
CA LYS A 196 17.39 -12.85 15.25
C LYS A 196 18.44 -12.87 16.37
N LEU A 197 18.17 -12.26 17.52
CA LEU A 197 19.07 -12.17 18.67
C LEU A 197 18.82 -13.31 19.68
#